data_AF-A0A496UMR5-F1
#
_entry.id   AF-A0A496UMR5-F1
#
_cell.length_a   1.000
_cell.length_b   1.000
_cell.length_c   1.000
_cell.angle_alpha   90.00
_cell.angle_beta   90.00
_cell.angle_gamma   90.00
#
_symmetry.space_group_name_H-M   'P 1'
#
loop_
_entity.id
_entity.type
_entity.pdbx_description
1 polymer ?
#
loop_
_entity_poly.entity_id
_entity_poly.type
_entity_poly.pdbx_seq_one_letter_code
_entity_poly.pdbx_strand_id
1 'polypeptide(L)'
;MRQALTAAVIVLLVIAAVAARSDSTGKRLIDTGRGYIEHLAAGEIEEAYSFLSDSLAALLTPGTLGYLEEAPATGAIRTGRHESRGFNISISLAQGGSRTLWLGTGSDGNWAITGDTSLDNVLGNATVLCSSYARETVIPALSEGSAPDDFLCPVTGDSRYYAEDGILFCSADHLGNGFDMGGSACRTLRDSLAVVVRQYSSAGYGYPSSFAEMYERSSGEFGQRGGFHCPDDGYSYYEITSDGVYCPFHRETCFIDGPGAVESPDSSLNY
;
A
#
# COMPACT_ATOMS: atom_id res chain seq x y z
N MET A 1 35.35 52.14 35.05
CA MET A 1 36.17 51.01 34.54
C MET A 1 35.55 49.64 34.84
N ARG A 2 35.25 49.27 36.11
CA ARG A 2 34.61 47.99 36.46
C ARG A 2 33.29 47.72 35.72
N GLN A 3 32.35 48.68 35.71
CA GLN A 3 31.04 48.52 35.04
C GLN A 3 31.13 48.32 33.52
N ALA A 4 32.09 48.98 32.85
CA ALA A 4 32.32 48.81 31.41
C ALA A 4 32.90 47.42 31.10
N LEU A 5 33.74 46.90 31.99
CA LEU A 5 34.31 45.55 31.88
C LEU A 5 33.25 44.47 32.10
N THR A 6 32.33 44.66 33.07
CA THR A 6 31.21 43.74 33.30
C THR A 6 30.23 43.74 32.13
N ALA A 7 29.90 44.92 31.57
CA ALA A 7 29.03 45.02 30.41
C ALA A 7 29.65 44.36 29.17
N ALA A 8 30.95 44.56 28.93
CA ALA A 8 31.66 43.91 27.84
C ALA A 8 31.66 42.38 27.98
N VAL A 9 31.89 41.84 29.17
CA VAL A 9 31.83 40.39 29.44
C VAL A 9 30.43 39.82 29.22
N ILE A 10 29.37 40.51 29.65
CA ILE A 10 27.98 40.07 29.43
C ILE A 10 27.66 40.04 27.93
N VAL A 11 28.03 41.08 27.19
CA VAL A 11 27.83 41.13 25.73
C VAL A 11 28.58 39.98 25.04
N LEU A 12 29.81 39.70 25.46
CA LEU A 12 30.61 38.60 24.92
C LEU A 12 29.99 37.23 25.23
N LEU A 13 29.43 37.04 26.43
CA LEU A 13 28.71 35.83 26.81
C LEU A 13 27.40 35.67 26.03
N VAL A 14 26.67 36.76 25.76
CA VAL A 14 25.46 36.73 24.93
C VAL A 14 25.80 36.40 23.49
N ILE A 15 26.85 37.00 22.92
CA ILE A 15 27.32 36.67 21.56
C ILE A 15 27.76 35.21 21.49
N ALA A 16 28.54 34.74 22.47
CA ALA A 16 28.97 33.34 22.54
C ALA A 16 27.78 32.38 22.69
N ALA A 17 26.77 32.73 23.51
CA ALA A 17 25.56 31.93 23.66
C ALA A 17 24.71 31.90 22.38
N VAL A 18 24.60 33.01 21.65
CA VAL A 18 23.91 33.08 20.35
C VAL A 18 24.66 32.29 19.28
N ALA A 19 25.99 32.41 19.23
CA ALA A 19 26.84 31.66 18.31
C ALA A 19 26.86 30.15 18.61
N ALA A 20 26.85 29.75 19.89
CA ALA A 20 26.73 28.34 20.26
C ALA A 20 25.32 27.78 19.98
N ARG A 21 24.30 28.64 19.89
CA ARG A 21 22.91 28.23 19.62
C ARG A 21 22.72 27.73 18.19
N SER A 22 23.49 28.24 17.23
CA SER A 22 23.41 27.82 15.82
C SER A 22 23.85 26.37 15.62
N ASP A 23 24.61 25.80 16.55
CA ASP A 23 25.10 24.42 16.52
C ASP A 23 24.50 23.55 17.65
N SER A 24 23.45 24.06 18.29
CA SER A 24 22.79 23.33 19.37
C SER A 24 22.13 22.04 18.86
N THR A 25 22.18 20.98 19.69
CA THR A 25 21.55 19.69 19.38
C THR A 25 20.09 19.83 18.95
N GLY A 26 19.32 20.65 19.65
CA GLY A 26 17.91 20.89 19.32
C GLY A 26 17.73 21.54 17.94
N LYS A 27 18.62 22.44 17.54
CA LYS A 27 18.58 23.04 16.20
C LYS A 27 18.93 22.02 15.11
N ARG A 28 20.01 21.26 15.28
CA ARG A 28 20.41 20.21 14.31
C ARG A 28 19.29 19.18 14.11
N LEU A 29 18.63 18.78 15.18
CA LEU A 29 17.51 17.85 15.15
C LEU A 29 16.31 18.43 14.39
N ILE A 30 15.91 19.67 14.67
CA ILE A 30 14.81 20.35 13.95
C ILE A 30 15.16 20.56 12.48
N ASP A 31 16.40 20.98 12.18
CA ASP A 31 16.85 21.24 10.81
C ASP A 31 16.89 19.93 9.99
N THR A 32 17.33 18.82 10.59
CA THR A 32 17.32 17.48 9.94
C THR A 32 15.89 17.06 9.58
N GLY A 33 14.97 17.14 10.56
CA GLY A 33 13.57 16.79 10.33
C GLY A 33 12.88 17.69 9.33
N ARG A 34 13.20 18.99 9.34
CA ARG A 34 12.67 19.95 8.38
C ARG A 34 13.20 19.69 6.97
N GLY A 35 14.51 19.49 6.82
CA GLY A 35 15.13 19.21 5.53
C GLY A 35 14.50 17.99 4.86
N TYR A 36 14.35 16.89 5.60
CA TYR A 36 13.65 15.70 5.11
C TYR A 36 12.24 16.02 4.56
N ILE A 37 11.43 16.77 5.32
CA ILE A 37 10.06 17.12 4.92
C ILE A 37 10.02 18.09 3.75
N GLU A 38 10.95 19.06 3.69
CA GLU A 38 11.06 20.02 2.60
C GLU A 38 11.41 19.31 1.28
N HIS A 39 12.37 18.39 1.30
CA HIS A 39 12.72 17.58 0.13
C HIS A 39 11.57 16.67 -0.31
N LEU A 40 10.90 16.00 0.63
CA LEU A 40 9.70 15.22 0.30
C LEU A 40 8.60 16.08 -0.34
N ALA A 41 8.36 17.29 0.17
CA ALA A 41 7.34 18.18 -0.36
C ALA A 41 7.71 18.77 -1.73
N ALA A 42 9.01 18.90 -2.02
CA ALA A 42 9.53 19.30 -3.32
C ALA A 42 9.54 18.14 -4.34
N GLY A 43 9.30 16.89 -3.90
CA GLY A 43 9.43 15.70 -4.74
C GLY A 43 10.88 15.27 -5.00
N GLU A 44 11.82 15.78 -4.20
CA GLU A 44 13.26 15.49 -4.26
C GLU A 44 13.54 14.21 -3.46
N ILE A 45 13.16 13.07 -4.06
CA ILE A 45 13.09 11.77 -3.39
C ILE A 45 14.47 11.27 -2.93
N GLU A 46 15.51 11.43 -3.76
CA GLU A 46 16.87 10.99 -3.43
C GLU A 46 17.46 11.82 -2.27
N GLU A 47 17.24 13.13 -2.32
CA GLU A 47 17.65 14.05 -1.27
C GLU A 47 16.93 13.71 0.04
N ALA A 48 15.62 13.49 0.01
CA ALA A 48 14.86 13.05 1.18
C ALA A 48 15.36 11.70 1.73
N TYR A 49 15.66 10.74 0.84
CA TYR A 49 16.18 9.43 1.22
C TYR A 49 17.53 9.53 1.95
N SER A 50 18.37 10.49 1.60
CA SER A 50 19.66 10.72 2.27
C SER A 50 19.55 11.11 3.75
N PHE A 51 18.38 11.54 4.22
CA PHE A 51 18.13 11.82 5.64
C PHE A 51 17.82 10.57 6.46
N LEU A 52 17.52 9.43 5.84
CA LEU A 52 17.20 8.20 6.55
C LEU A 52 18.45 7.60 7.19
N SER A 53 18.29 7.00 8.37
CA SER A 53 19.36 6.20 8.98
C SER A 53 19.67 4.98 8.12
N ASP A 54 20.92 4.52 8.10
CA ASP A 54 21.36 3.31 7.37
C ASP A 54 20.43 2.11 7.57
N SER A 55 19.97 1.87 8.81
CA SER A 55 19.08 0.75 9.12
C SER A 55 17.67 0.90 8.54
N LEU A 56 17.18 2.13 8.39
CA LEU A 56 15.88 2.40 7.79
C LEU A 56 15.99 2.43 6.27
N ALA A 57 17.05 3.05 5.74
CA ALA A 57 17.37 3.04 4.31
C ALA A 57 17.53 1.60 3.79
N ALA A 58 18.22 0.72 4.53
CA ALA A 58 18.40 -0.69 4.14
C ALA A 58 17.10 -1.50 4.01
N LEU A 59 15.95 -0.99 4.48
CA LEU A 59 14.66 -1.65 4.36
C LEU A 59 13.84 -1.18 3.16
N LEU A 60 14.29 -0.15 2.45
CA LEU A 60 13.46 0.68 1.58
C LEU A 60 14.21 1.13 0.34
N THR A 61 13.46 1.42 -0.73
CA THR A 61 13.99 2.22 -1.84
C THR A 61 13.75 3.70 -1.65
N PRO A 62 14.52 4.56 -2.35
CA PRO A 62 14.11 5.94 -2.57
C PRO A 62 12.68 6.03 -3.10
N GLY A 63 12.33 5.21 -4.10
CA GLY A 63 10.98 5.15 -4.70
C GLY A 63 9.85 4.95 -3.69
N THR A 64 10.10 4.26 -2.57
CA THR A 64 9.10 4.05 -1.51
C THR A 64 8.60 5.36 -0.92
N LEU A 65 9.46 6.39 -0.87
CA LEU A 65 9.09 7.71 -0.38
C LEU A 65 8.06 8.42 -1.28
N GLY A 66 7.98 8.03 -2.55
CA GLY A 66 6.97 8.54 -3.49
C GLY A 66 5.53 8.12 -3.12
N TYR A 67 5.36 7.07 -2.32
CA TYR A 67 4.04 6.64 -1.82
C TYR A 67 3.61 7.36 -0.54
N LEU A 68 4.45 8.24 0.01
CA LEU A 68 4.11 8.96 1.23
C LEU A 68 3.06 10.03 0.92
N GLU A 69 1.84 9.79 1.39
CA GLU A 69 0.80 10.80 1.40
C GLU A 69 1.22 11.98 2.31
N GLU A 70 1.02 13.20 1.81
CA GLU A 70 1.22 14.44 2.54
C GLU A 70 2.62 14.63 3.14
N ALA A 71 3.48 15.34 2.41
CA ALA A 71 4.69 15.95 2.94
C ALA A 71 4.39 17.41 3.32
N PRO A 72 4.05 17.71 4.58
CA PRO A 72 3.68 19.07 4.98
C PRO A 72 4.91 19.99 4.92
N ALA A 73 5.12 20.69 3.81
CA ALA A 73 6.16 21.72 3.69
C ALA A 73 6.05 22.81 4.77
N THR A 74 4.85 23.02 5.29
CA THR A 74 4.55 24.04 6.29
C THR A 74 3.78 23.45 7.46
N GLY A 75 4.38 23.48 8.65
CA GLY A 75 3.75 23.03 9.89
C GLY A 75 4.55 23.45 11.12
N ALA A 76 3.87 23.66 12.25
CA ALA A 76 4.56 23.92 13.51
C ALA A 76 5.25 22.63 13.98
N ILE A 77 6.58 22.64 14.05
CA ILE A 77 7.36 21.53 14.58
C ILE A 77 7.32 21.57 16.11
N ARG A 78 6.93 20.47 16.72
CA ARG A 78 6.99 20.26 18.18
C ARG A 78 7.97 19.16 18.48
N THR A 79 9.00 19.47 19.27
CA THR A 79 9.92 18.47 19.82
C THR A 79 9.27 17.78 21.01
N GLY A 80 9.29 16.47 21.06
CA GLY A 80 8.80 15.71 22.22
C GLY A 80 9.92 15.07 23.02
N ARG A 81 9.66 13.87 23.53
CA ARG A 81 10.55 13.10 24.42
C ARG A 81 11.46 12.17 23.64
N HIS A 82 12.58 11.80 24.27
CA HIS A 82 13.39 10.70 23.79
C HIS A 82 12.69 9.37 24.07
N GLU A 83 12.59 8.52 23.05
CA GLU A 83 12.02 7.17 23.12
C GLU A 83 13.05 6.14 22.62
N SER A 84 12.72 4.85 22.70
CA SER A 84 13.59 3.76 22.24
C SER A 84 13.99 3.90 20.77
N ARG A 85 13.13 4.49 19.94
CA ARG A 85 13.32 4.68 18.50
C ARG A 85 14.06 5.99 18.15
N GLY A 86 14.25 6.89 19.12
CA GLY A 86 14.90 8.18 18.95
C GLY A 86 14.14 9.34 19.59
N PHE A 87 14.61 10.57 19.37
CA PHE A 87 13.88 11.78 19.73
C PHE A 87 12.75 12.02 18.74
N ASN A 88 11.54 12.24 19.24
CA ASN A 88 10.41 12.51 18.36
C ASN A 88 10.25 14.01 18.06
N ILE A 89 9.88 14.28 16.82
CA ILE A 89 9.32 15.56 16.39
C ILE A 89 7.99 15.31 15.72
N SER A 90 7.02 16.15 16.02
CA SER A 90 5.70 16.09 15.39
C SER A 90 5.47 17.34 14.57
N ILE A 91 5.02 17.14 13.33
CA ILE A 91 4.66 18.19 12.39
C ILE A 91 3.14 18.13 12.19
N SER A 92 2.44 19.23 12.47
CA SER A 92 1.00 19.32 12.25
C SER A 92 0.65 19.33 10.76
N LEU A 93 -0.39 18.58 10.39
CA LEU A 93 -0.90 18.52 9.02
C LEU A 93 -2.02 19.56 8.80
N ALA A 94 -2.18 20.01 7.56
CA ALA A 94 -3.15 21.05 7.19
C ALA A 94 -4.60 20.62 7.44
N GLN A 95 -4.90 19.32 7.31
CA GLN A 95 -6.25 18.74 7.43
C GLN A 95 -6.56 18.25 8.85
N GLY A 96 -5.66 18.47 9.81
CA GLY A 96 -5.72 17.91 11.16
C GLY A 96 -4.85 16.65 11.31
N GLY A 97 -4.44 16.37 12.55
CA GLY A 97 -3.46 15.32 12.84
C GLY A 97 -2.00 15.80 12.79
N SER A 98 -1.07 14.85 12.92
CA SER A 98 0.36 15.13 12.89
C SER A 98 1.16 13.94 12.37
N ARG A 99 2.14 14.21 11.51
CA ARG A 99 3.20 13.27 11.16
C ARG A 99 4.27 13.32 12.25
N THR A 100 4.70 12.16 12.74
CA THR A 100 5.77 12.07 13.72
C THR A 100 6.99 11.43 13.10
N LEU A 101 8.14 12.10 13.24
CA LEU A 101 9.44 11.59 12.87
C LEU A 101 10.21 11.25 14.14
N TRP A 102 10.96 10.15 14.10
CA TRP A 102 11.95 9.81 15.11
C TRP A 102 13.34 10.07 14.53
N LEU A 103 14.17 10.76 15.32
CA LEU A 103 15.53 11.09 14.96
C LEU A 103 16.49 10.42 15.93
N GLY A 104 17.47 9.73 15.36
CA GLY A 104 18.59 9.14 16.08
C GLY A 104 19.90 9.75 15.61
N THR A 105 20.97 9.43 16.33
CA THR A 105 22.33 9.72 15.84
C THR A 105 22.78 8.54 14.98
N GLY A 106 23.18 8.84 13.75
CA GLY A 106 23.79 7.89 12.82
C GLY A 106 25.19 7.48 13.25
N SER A 107 25.77 6.54 12.50
CA SER A 107 27.12 6.00 12.70
C SER A 107 28.21 7.08 12.56
N ASP A 108 27.93 8.14 11.82
CA ASP A 108 28.77 9.31 11.56
C ASP A 108 28.59 10.45 12.58
N GLY A 109 27.71 10.28 13.58
CA GLY A 109 27.38 11.30 14.58
C GLY A 109 26.47 12.42 14.09
N ASN A 110 25.90 12.30 12.88
CA ASN A 110 24.84 13.18 12.39
C ASN A 110 23.46 12.70 12.84
N TRP A 111 22.50 13.61 12.84
CA TRP A 111 21.11 13.24 13.08
C TRP A 111 20.52 12.65 11.80
N ALA A 112 19.79 11.55 11.93
CA ALA A 112 19.12 10.87 10.83
C ALA A 112 17.72 10.45 11.25
N ILE A 113 16.82 10.29 10.27
CA ILE A 113 15.47 9.80 10.47
C ILE A 113 15.54 8.28 10.70
N THR A 114 15.17 7.85 11.90
CA THR A 114 15.12 6.43 12.31
C THR A 114 13.71 5.87 12.26
N GLY A 115 12.70 6.72 12.05
CA GLY A 115 11.31 6.31 11.88
C GLY A 115 10.43 7.47 11.47
N ASP A 116 9.29 7.13 10.88
CA ASP A 116 8.33 8.08 10.34
C ASP A 116 6.95 7.42 10.28
N THR A 117 5.94 8.04 10.90
CA THR A 117 4.59 7.47 10.94
C THR A 117 3.98 7.26 9.56
N SER A 118 4.29 8.14 8.59
CA SER A 118 3.78 7.97 7.21
C SER A 118 4.43 6.77 6.54
N LEU A 119 5.71 6.53 6.83
CA LEU A 119 6.47 5.40 6.32
C LEU A 119 6.05 4.09 6.97
N ASP A 120 5.79 4.10 8.27
CA ASP A 120 5.21 2.95 8.99
C ASP A 120 3.86 2.55 8.37
N ASN A 121 3.04 3.52 7.94
CA ASN A 121 1.80 3.25 7.22
C ASN A 121 2.06 2.62 5.84
N VAL A 122 2.99 3.17 5.06
CA VAL A 122 3.38 2.59 3.75
C VAL A 122 3.86 1.15 3.92
N LEU A 123 4.72 0.89 4.90
CA LEU A 123 5.24 -0.44 5.21
C LEU A 123 4.14 -1.39 5.70
N GLY A 124 3.20 -0.91 6.52
CA GLY A 124 2.02 -1.67 6.92
C GLY A 124 1.11 -2.06 5.74
N ASN A 125 1.23 -1.36 4.61
CA ASN A 125 0.49 -1.61 3.37
C ASN A 125 1.37 -2.21 2.25
N ALA A 126 2.57 -2.73 2.58
CA ALA A 126 3.52 -3.24 1.58
C ALA A 126 2.92 -4.31 0.65
N THR A 127 2.10 -5.22 1.19
CA THR A 127 1.38 -6.23 0.38
C THR A 127 0.42 -5.60 -0.62
N VAL A 128 -0.30 -4.54 -0.24
CA VAL A 128 -1.24 -3.84 -1.14
C VAL A 128 -0.48 -3.12 -2.25
N LEU A 129 0.60 -2.43 -1.93
CA LEU A 129 1.44 -1.75 -2.92
C LEU A 129 2.10 -2.74 -3.88
N CYS A 130 2.67 -3.82 -3.35
CA CYS A 130 3.34 -4.85 -4.14
C CYS A 130 2.36 -5.60 -5.05
N SER A 131 1.13 -5.87 -4.59
CA SER A 131 0.08 -6.52 -5.38
C SER A 131 -0.56 -5.59 -6.42
N SER A 132 -0.73 -4.30 -6.13
CA SER A 132 -1.17 -3.32 -7.13
C SER A 132 -0.13 -3.18 -8.25
N TYR A 133 1.16 -3.00 -7.91
CA TYR A 133 2.22 -2.91 -8.92
C TYR A 133 2.35 -4.20 -9.75
N ALA A 134 2.25 -5.37 -9.10
CA ALA A 134 2.21 -6.65 -9.80
C ALA A 134 1.09 -6.71 -10.85
N ARG A 135 -0.13 -6.30 -10.48
CA ARG A 135 -1.31 -6.32 -11.36
C ARG A 135 -1.26 -5.29 -12.48
N GLU A 136 -0.86 -4.07 -12.15
CA GLU A 136 -1.01 -2.92 -13.05
C GLU A 136 0.19 -2.76 -13.97
N THR A 137 1.36 -3.28 -13.57
CA THR A 137 2.62 -3.11 -14.31
C THR A 137 3.23 -4.45 -14.71
N VAL A 138 3.48 -5.34 -13.75
CA VAL A 138 4.28 -6.56 -14.02
C VAL A 138 3.52 -7.53 -14.93
N ILE A 139 2.34 -8.00 -14.50
CA ILE A 139 1.56 -9.02 -15.23
C ILE A 139 1.21 -8.61 -16.67
N PRO A 140 0.78 -7.36 -16.94
CA PRO A 140 0.58 -6.88 -18.30
C PRO A 140 1.87 -6.96 -19.13
N ALA A 141 3.00 -6.50 -18.58
CA ALA A 141 4.27 -6.50 -19.30
C ALA A 141 4.83 -7.91 -19.54
N LEU A 142 4.56 -8.88 -18.65
CA LEU A 142 4.86 -10.29 -18.88
C LEU A 142 4.04 -10.87 -20.03
N SER A 143 2.77 -10.46 -20.14
CA SER A 143 1.91 -10.85 -21.26
C SER A 143 2.41 -10.29 -22.60
N GLU A 144 3.17 -9.19 -22.56
CA GLU A 144 3.84 -8.57 -23.72
C GLU A 144 5.25 -9.14 -23.98
N GLY A 145 5.73 -10.08 -23.16
CA GLY A 145 6.98 -10.80 -23.34
C GLY A 145 8.18 -10.30 -22.52
N SER A 146 7.96 -9.41 -21.55
CA SER A 146 8.99 -9.04 -20.57
C SER A 146 9.30 -10.20 -19.62
N ALA A 147 10.49 -10.21 -19.00
CA ALA A 147 10.84 -11.22 -18.01
C ALA A 147 10.46 -10.75 -16.59
N PRO A 148 10.02 -11.63 -15.67
CA PRO A 148 9.66 -11.24 -14.30
C PRO A 148 10.82 -10.57 -13.55
N ASP A 149 12.04 -11.03 -13.79
CA ASP A 149 13.21 -10.50 -13.14
C ASP A 149 13.58 -9.08 -13.61
N ASP A 150 12.99 -8.56 -14.70
CA ASP A 150 13.14 -7.16 -15.12
C ASP A 150 12.46 -6.18 -14.16
N PHE A 151 11.56 -6.66 -13.30
CA PHE A 151 10.77 -5.83 -12.39
C PHE A 151 11.28 -5.93 -10.95
N LEU A 152 11.32 -4.77 -10.29
CA LEU A 152 11.75 -4.64 -8.90
C LEU A 152 10.54 -4.35 -8.00
N CYS A 153 10.56 -4.91 -6.79
CA CYS A 153 9.52 -4.65 -5.78
C CYS A 153 9.47 -3.14 -5.48
N PRO A 154 8.31 -2.48 -5.56
CA PRO A 154 8.22 -1.03 -5.34
C PRO A 154 8.50 -0.59 -3.89
N VAL A 155 8.57 -1.55 -2.95
CA VAL A 155 8.78 -1.29 -1.52
C VAL A 155 10.25 -1.42 -1.13
N THR A 156 10.93 -2.48 -1.58
CA THR A 156 12.33 -2.78 -1.22
C THR A 156 13.32 -2.59 -2.36
N GLY A 157 12.85 -2.65 -3.61
CA GLY A 157 13.54 -2.42 -4.90
C GLY A 157 14.83 -3.15 -5.21
N ASP A 158 15.40 -3.88 -4.26
CA ASP A 158 16.46 -4.85 -4.54
C ASP A 158 15.90 -6.27 -4.73
N SER A 159 14.64 -6.47 -4.37
CA SER A 159 13.92 -7.74 -4.57
C SER A 159 13.26 -7.77 -5.93
N ARG A 160 13.54 -8.81 -6.72
CA ARG A 160 12.94 -9.01 -8.05
C ARG A 160 11.64 -9.79 -7.97
N TYR A 161 10.84 -9.68 -9.01
CA TYR A 161 9.76 -10.63 -9.25
C TYR A 161 10.30 -11.89 -9.90
N TYR A 162 9.65 -13.02 -9.64
CA TYR A 162 9.93 -14.29 -10.30
C TYR A 162 8.61 -15.03 -10.53
N ALA A 163 8.55 -15.91 -11.52
CA ALA A 163 7.34 -16.64 -11.85
C ALA A 163 7.59 -18.15 -11.89
N GLU A 164 6.69 -18.92 -11.28
CA GLU A 164 6.68 -20.38 -11.30
C GLU A 164 5.25 -20.87 -11.53
N ASP A 165 5.07 -21.79 -12.48
CA ASP A 165 3.77 -22.42 -12.78
C ASP A 165 2.58 -21.45 -12.99
N GLY A 166 2.85 -20.28 -13.56
CA GLY A 166 1.82 -19.25 -13.81
C GLY A 166 1.51 -18.36 -12.61
N ILE A 167 2.24 -18.52 -11.50
CA ILE A 167 2.13 -17.71 -10.28
C ILE A 167 3.33 -16.75 -10.21
N LEU A 168 3.05 -15.47 -9.99
CA LEU A 168 4.03 -14.42 -9.77
C LEU A 168 4.35 -14.27 -8.29
N PHE A 169 5.63 -14.23 -7.96
CA PHE A 169 6.13 -14.04 -6.62
C PHE A 169 7.03 -12.80 -6.55
N CYS A 170 7.15 -12.23 -5.36
CA CYS A 170 8.09 -11.16 -5.04
C CYS A 170 9.13 -11.73 -4.08
N SER A 171 10.43 -11.59 -4.36
CA SER A 171 11.49 -12.11 -3.49
C SER A 171 11.53 -11.47 -2.09
N ALA A 172 10.84 -10.34 -1.90
CA ALA A 172 10.62 -9.73 -0.58
C ALA A 172 9.46 -10.38 0.20
N ASP A 173 8.81 -11.42 -0.34
CA ASP A 173 7.68 -12.14 0.23
C ASP A 173 6.42 -11.28 0.48
N HIS A 174 6.36 -10.07 -0.10
CA HIS A 174 5.18 -9.20 0.04
C HIS A 174 3.92 -9.74 -0.64
N LEU A 175 4.05 -10.68 -1.58
CA LEU A 175 2.94 -11.38 -2.22
C LEU A 175 2.57 -12.70 -1.51
N GLY A 176 3.29 -13.10 -0.46
CA GLY A 176 3.07 -14.36 0.26
C GLY A 176 3.07 -15.57 -0.68
N ASN A 177 1.91 -16.23 -0.82
CA ASN A 177 1.74 -17.41 -1.67
C ASN A 177 1.79 -17.13 -3.19
N GLY A 178 2.08 -15.89 -3.57
CA GLY A 178 2.16 -15.47 -4.96
C GLY A 178 0.79 -15.09 -5.54
N PHE A 179 0.83 -14.67 -6.79
CA PHE A 179 -0.28 -14.02 -7.48
C PHE A 179 -0.52 -14.73 -8.82
N ASP A 180 -1.70 -15.35 -9.02
CA ASP A 180 -2.02 -16.04 -10.29
C ASP A 180 -2.05 -15.03 -11.45
N MET A 181 -1.21 -15.26 -12.45
CA MET A 181 -1.12 -14.40 -13.65
C MET A 181 -2.07 -14.85 -14.76
N GLY A 182 -2.52 -16.10 -14.73
CA GLY A 182 -3.26 -16.73 -15.82
C GLY A 182 -4.78 -16.57 -15.75
N GLY A 183 -5.30 -16.01 -14.66
CA GLY A 183 -6.73 -15.95 -14.38
C GLY A 183 -7.40 -17.32 -14.29
N SER A 184 -6.59 -18.39 -14.20
CA SER A 184 -7.05 -19.77 -14.39
C SER A 184 -7.75 -20.28 -13.14
N ALA A 185 -7.26 -19.89 -11.97
CA ALA A 185 -7.91 -20.12 -10.70
C ALA A 185 -9.25 -19.38 -10.64
N CYS A 186 -9.30 -18.11 -11.09
CA CYS A 186 -10.56 -17.39 -11.19
C CYS A 186 -11.55 -18.07 -12.12
N ARG A 187 -11.16 -18.40 -13.36
CA ARG A 187 -12.05 -19.09 -14.31
C ARG A 187 -12.57 -20.41 -13.75
N THR A 188 -11.68 -21.25 -13.23
CA THR A 188 -12.05 -22.56 -12.66
C THR A 188 -13.03 -22.42 -11.51
N LEU A 189 -12.76 -21.50 -10.58
CA LEU A 189 -13.66 -21.23 -9.47
C LEU A 189 -15.01 -20.70 -9.97
N ARG A 190 -15.01 -19.70 -10.85
CA ARG A 190 -16.23 -19.12 -11.44
C ARG A 190 -17.10 -20.18 -12.12
N ASP A 191 -16.50 -21.06 -12.90
CA ASP A 191 -17.19 -22.14 -13.60
C ASP A 191 -17.78 -23.16 -12.60
N SER A 192 -17.02 -23.51 -11.55
CA SER A 192 -17.51 -24.38 -10.49
C SER A 192 -18.68 -23.76 -9.72
N LEU A 193 -18.65 -22.44 -9.49
CA LEU A 193 -19.72 -21.70 -8.82
C LEU A 193 -21.00 -21.66 -9.67
N ALA A 194 -20.89 -21.53 -11.00
CA ALA A 194 -22.04 -21.62 -11.89
C ALA A 194 -22.73 -23.00 -11.81
N VAL A 195 -21.94 -24.07 -11.67
CA VAL A 195 -22.47 -25.43 -11.42
C VAL A 195 -23.19 -25.49 -10.07
N VAL A 196 -22.64 -24.89 -9.02
CA VAL A 196 -23.27 -24.84 -7.68
C VAL A 196 -24.62 -24.11 -7.73
N VAL A 197 -24.74 -22.99 -8.46
CA VAL A 197 -26.02 -22.29 -8.66
C VAL A 197 -27.02 -23.19 -9.39
N ARG A 198 -26.60 -23.89 -10.44
CA ARG A 198 -27.47 -24.82 -11.17
C ARG A 198 -27.98 -25.96 -10.28
N GLN A 199 -27.11 -26.52 -9.44
CA GLN A 199 -27.49 -27.58 -8.49
C GLN A 199 -28.48 -27.08 -7.45
N TYR A 200 -28.29 -25.87 -6.92
CA TYR A 200 -29.21 -25.23 -5.99
C TYR A 200 -30.61 -25.05 -6.60
N SER A 201 -30.70 -24.56 -7.84
CA SER A 201 -31.99 -24.45 -8.54
C SER A 201 -32.61 -25.82 -8.83
N SER A 202 -31.79 -26.82 -9.20
CA SER A 202 -32.26 -28.19 -9.45
C SER A 202 -32.78 -28.89 -8.20
N ALA A 203 -32.32 -28.49 -7.01
CA ALA A 203 -32.81 -28.96 -5.72
C ALA A 203 -34.17 -28.34 -5.32
N GLY A 204 -34.76 -27.49 -6.17
CA GLY A 204 -36.09 -26.92 -5.97
C GLY A 204 -36.10 -25.54 -5.31
N TYR A 205 -34.92 -24.94 -5.09
CA TYR A 205 -34.82 -23.56 -4.63
C TYR A 205 -35.01 -22.57 -5.79
N GLY A 206 -35.56 -21.38 -5.48
CA GLY A 206 -35.64 -20.29 -6.45
C GLY A 206 -34.25 -19.77 -6.85
N TYR A 207 -34.15 -19.06 -7.97
CA TYR A 207 -32.88 -18.49 -8.42
C TYR A 207 -32.31 -17.54 -7.36
N PRO A 208 -31.05 -17.73 -6.90
CA PRO A 208 -30.49 -16.97 -5.79
C PRO A 208 -29.96 -15.59 -6.24
N SER A 209 -30.02 -14.62 -5.34
CA SER A 209 -29.39 -13.31 -5.52
C SER A 209 -27.94 -13.25 -5.01
N SER A 210 -27.53 -14.20 -4.17
CA SER A 210 -26.15 -14.29 -3.66
C SER A 210 -25.80 -15.70 -3.16
N PHE A 211 -24.49 -15.99 -3.07
CA PHE A 211 -23.99 -17.22 -2.46
C PHE A 211 -24.26 -17.30 -0.94
N ALA A 212 -24.40 -16.16 -0.27
CA ALA A 212 -24.76 -16.12 1.15
C ALA A 212 -26.23 -16.52 1.35
N GLU A 213 -27.14 -16.06 0.48
CA GLU A 213 -28.54 -16.49 0.49
C GLU A 213 -28.68 -18.00 0.29
N MET A 214 -27.91 -18.56 -0.66
CA MET A 214 -27.88 -20.01 -0.90
C MET A 214 -27.48 -20.76 0.37
N TYR A 215 -26.45 -20.30 1.07
CA TYR A 215 -25.98 -20.88 2.33
C TYR A 215 -27.06 -20.86 3.41
N GLU A 216 -27.72 -19.72 3.59
CA GLU A 216 -28.76 -19.57 4.60
C GLU A 216 -29.99 -20.45 4.31
N ARG A 217 -30.46 -20.48 3.06
CA ARG A 217 -31.67 -21.22 2.68
C ARG A 217 -31.47 -22.72 2.59
N SER A 218 -30.26 -23.15 2.28
CA SER A 218 -29.89 -24.58 2.21
C SER A 218 -29.30 -25.12 3.51
N SER A 219 -29.26 -24.32 4.58
CA SER A 219 -28.60 -24.70 5.84
C SER A 219 -27.13 -25.11 5.66
N GLY A 220 -26.43 -24.47 4.73
CA GLY A 220 -25.02 -24.67 4.44
C GLY A 220 -24.68 -25.77 3.44
N GLU A 221 -25.68 -26.39 2.80
CA GLU A 221 -25.45 -27.38 1.73
C GLU A 221 -24.91 -26.73 0.44
N PHE A 222 -25.36 -25.52 0.12
CA PHE A 222 -24.94 -24.75 -1.05
C PHE A 222 -24.40 -23.37 -0.65
N GLY A 223 -23.50 -22.80 -1.46
CA GLY A 223 -22.97 -21.45 -1.24
C GLY A 223 -21.94 -21.37 -0.10
N GLN A 224 -21.65 -20.14 0.36
CA GLN A 224 -20.68 -19.88 1.41
C GLN A 224 -21.09 -18.66 2.24
N ARG A 225 -20.87 -18.72 3.55
CA ARG A 225 -21.08 -17.58 4.44
C ARG A 225 -20.14 -16.44 4.04
N GLY A 226 -20.72 -15.30 3.66
CA GLY A 226 -19.98 -14.14 3.16
C GLY A 226 -19.64 -14.20 1.65
N GLY A 227 -19.93 -15.30 0.97
CA GLY A 227 -19.65 -15.49 -0.45
C GLY A 227 -18.24 -16.01 -0.76
N PHE A 228 -17.89 -15.98 -2.04
CA PHE A 228 -16.61 -16.44 -2.56
C PHE A 228 -15.80 -15.24 -3.08
N HIS A 229 -14.51 -15.21 -2.79
CA HIS A 229 -13.60 -14.17 -3.28
C HIS A 229 -12.84 -14.65 -4.52
N CYS A 230 -12.53 -13.72 -5.41
CA CYS A 230 -11.62 -13.96 -6.52
C CYS A 230 -10.24 -14.31 -5.98
N PRO A 231 -9.64 -15.45 -6.37
CA PRO A 231 -8.32 -15.85 -5.90
C PRO A 231 -7.22 -14.89 -6.36
N ASP A 232 -7.48 -14.15 -7.44
CA ASP A 232 -6.49 -13.28 -8.09
C ASP A 232 -6.56 -11.84 -7.57
N ASP A 233 -7.44 -11.51 -6.62
CA ASP A 233 -7.48 -10.18 -5.99
C ASP A 233 -7.65 -10.29 -4.47
N GLY A 234 -8.35 -11.33 -3.99
CA GLY A 234 -8.60 -11.55 -2.57
C GLY A 234 -9.64 -10.61 -1.95
N TYR A 235 -9.99 -9.51 -2.63
CA TYR A 235 -10.95 -8.51 -2.15
C TYR A 235 -12.27 -8.49 -2.92
N SER A 236 -12.26 -8.81 -4.21
CA SER A 236 -13.45 -8.85 -5.06
C SER A 236 -14.26 -10.12 -4.83
N TYR A 237 -15.55 -9.99 -4.53
CA TYR A 237 -16.48 -11.11 -4.36
C TYR A 237 -17.15 -11.46 -5.69
N TYR A 238 -17.39 -12.75 -5.94
CA TYR A 238 -18.21 -13.17 -7.08
C TYR A 238 -19.67 -12.79 -6.87
N GLU A 239 -20.30 -12.33 -7.95
CA GLU A 239 -21.70 -11.90 -7.97
C GLU A 239 -22.55 -12.89 -8.76
N ILE A 240 -23.78 -13.14 -8.30
CA ILE A 240 -24.78 -13.86 -9.09
C ILE A 240 -25.60 -12.84 -9.83
N THR A 241 -25.56 -12.89 -11.16
CA THR A 241 -26.31 -12.00 -12.06
C THR A 241 -27.49 -12.75 -12.68
N SER A 242 -28.30 -12.07 -13.50
CA SER A 242 -29.34 -12.74 -14.30
C SER A 242 -28.78 -13.77 -15.27
N ASP A 243 -27.53 -13.57 -15.70
CA ASP A 243 -26.95 -14.31 -16.82
C ASP A 243 -25.99 -15.41 -16.33
N GLY A 244 -25.45 -15.27 -15.12
CA GLY A 244 -24.42 -16.18 -14.63
C GLY A 244 -23.69 -15.71 -13.38
N VAL A 245 -22.54 -16.35 -13.11
CA VAL A 245 -21.62 -15.95 -12.04
C VAL A 245 -20.57 -15.00 -12.60
N TYR A 246 -20.55 -13.77 -12.09
CA TYR A 246 -19.68 -12.69 -12.55
C TYR A 246 -18.52 -12.47 -11.57
N CYS A 247 -17.31 -12.24 -12.11
CA CYS A 247 -16.16 -11.79 -11.36
C CYS A 247 -15.94 -10.28 -11.61
N PRO A 248 -16.14 -9.40 -10.62
CA PRO A 248 -15.92 -7.96 -10.78
C PRO A 248 -14.48 -7.58 -11.14
N PHE A 249 -13.51 -8.38 -10.68
CA PHE A 249 -12.10 -8.15 -10.94
C PHE A 249 -11.74 -8.40 -12.41
N HIS A 250 -12.08 -9.57 -12.96
CA HIS A 250 -11.81 -9.92 -14.36
C HIS A 250 -12.84 -9.39 -15.36
N ARG A 251 -13.98 -8.89 -14.86
CA ARG A 251 -15.12 -8.46 -15.68
C ARG A 251 -15.64 -9.54 -16.64
N GLU A 252 -15.63 -10.77 -16.15
CA GLU A 252 -16.03 -11.95 -16.90
C GLU A 252 -17.18 -12.68 -16.19
N THR A 253 -18.12 -13.18 -16.98
CA THR A 253 -19.28 -13.97 -16.52
C THR A 253 -19.15 -15.41 -17.00
N CYS A 254 -19.37 -16.38 -16.12
CA CYS A 254 -19.69 -17.76 -16.52
C CYS A 254 -21.21 -17.93 -16.56
N PHE A 255 -21.76 -18.22 -17.74
CA PHE A 255 -23.19 -18.40 -17.95
C PHE A 255 -23.68 -19.72 -17.35
N ILE A 256 -24.75 -19.66 -16.55
CA ILE A 256 -25.30 -20.84 -15.87
C ILE A 256 -25.99 -21.80 -16.84
N ASP A 257 -26.46 -21.34 -18.00
CA ASP A 257 -27.14 -22.16 -19.02
C ASP A 257 -26.30 -22.42 -20.29
N GLY A 258 -25.00 -22.09 -20.25
CA GLY A 258 -24.12 -22.17 -21.43
C GLY A 258 -24.40 -21.08 -22.47
N PRO A 259 -23.50 -20.87 -23.46
CA PRO A 259 -23.71 -19.86 -24.48
C PRO A 259 -24.72 -20.35 -25.52
N GLY A 260 -26.02 -20.21 -25.25
CA GLY A 260 -27.05 -20.53 -26.25
C GLY A 260 -28.43 -20.81 -25.68
N ALA A 261 -29.18 -19.75 -25.35
CA ALA A 261 -30.64 -19.77 -25.29
C ALA A 261 -31.21 -18.35 -25.32
N VAL A 262 -30.99 -17.62 -26.41
CA VAL A 262 -31.90 -16.53 -26.81
C VAL A 262 -32.61 -16.99 -28.07
N GLU A 263 -33.55 -17.93 -27.93
CA GLU A 263 -34.63 -18.03 -28.90
C GLU A 263 -35.59 -16.88 -28.60
N SER A 264 -35.57 -15.89 -29.50
CA SER A 264 -36.54 -14.82 -29.54
C SER A 264 -37.93 -15.42 -29.82
N PRO A 265 -38.96 -15.17 -28.99
CA PRO A 265 -40.32 -15.52 -29.37
C PRO A 265 -40.78 -14.53 -30.44
N ASP A 266 -40.89 -15.05 -31.66
CA ASP A 266 -41.61 -14.44 -32.76
C ASP A 266 -43.00 -14.01 -32.28
N SER A 267 -43.19 -12.70 -32.19
CA SER A 267 -44.48 -12.06 -31.93
C SER A 267 -44.77 -11.09 -33.06
N SER A 268 -44.91 -11.63 -34.26
CA SER A 268 -45.66 -10.98 -35.33
C SER A 268 -47.00 -11.66 -35.51
N LEU A 269 -48.00 -11.00 -34.94
CA LEU A 269 -49.44 -11.23 -35.11
C LEU A 269 -49.80 -11.32 -36.59
N ASN A 270 -50.50 -12.41 -36.94
CA ASN A 270 -51.45 -12.41 -38.05
C ASN A 270 -52.82 -12.00 -37.50
N TYR A 271 -53.42 -11.02 -38.20
CA TYR A 271 -54.73 -10.36 -38.02
C TYR A 271 -54.81 -9.22 -37.00
#